data_AF-A0A9D1RUW6-F1
#
_entry.id   AF-A0A9D1RUW6-F1
#
_cell.length_a   1.000
_cell.length_b   1.000
_cell.length_c   1.000
_cell.angle_alpha   90.00
_cell.angle_beta   90.00
_cell.angle_gamma   90.00
#
_symmetry.space_group_name_H-M   'P 1'
#
loop_
_entity.id
_entity.type
_entity.pdbx_description
1 polymer ?
#
loop_
_entity_poly.entity_id
_entity_poly.type
_entity_poly.pdbx_seq_one_letter_code
_entity_poly.pdbx_strand_id
1 'polypeptide(L)' 'LETTGGIVQGMSGSPIIQNGRIVGAVTHVLVNDPTQGYGILAQTMLEQAAQSADT' A
#
# COMPACT_ATOMS: atom_id res chain seq x y z
N LEU A 1 3.71 -1.36 -20.44
CA LEU A 1 2.66 -1.58 -19.44
C LEU A 1 2.48 -0.28 -18.66
N GLU A 2 1.83 0.70 -19.29
CA GLU A 2 1.21 1.84 -18.60
C GLU A 2 -0.30 1.62 -18.69
N THR A 3 -0.81 0.64 -17.95
CA THR A 3 -2.20 0.21 -18.17
C THR A 3 -3.21 1.12 -17.46
N THR A 4 -2.82 1.80 -16.37
CA THR A 4 -3.77 2.50 -15.48
C THR A 4 -3.52 4.00 -15.31
N GLY A 5 -2.34 4.53 -15.68
CA GLY A 5 -2.02 5.96 -15.57
C GLY A 5 -1.95 6.53 -14.14
N GLY A 6 -2.00 5.68 -13.11
CA GLY A 6 -2.02 6.10 -11.71
C GLY A 6 -2.64 5.04 -10.78
N ILE A 7 -3.00 5.48 -9.58
CA ILE A 7 -3.62 4.68 -8.54
C ILE A 7 -5.14 4.60 -8.77
N VAL A 8 -5.65 3.41 -9.08
CA VAL A 8 -7.07 3.15 -9.31
C VAL A 8 -7.71 2.38 -8.16
N GLN A 9 -9.04 2.40 -8.14
CA GLN A 9 -9.82 1.60 -7.21
C GLN A 9 -9.47 0.11 -7.34
N GLY A 10 -9.48 -0.59 -6.20
CA GLY A 10 -9.12 -2.01 -6.13
C GLY A 10 -7.63 -2.25 -5.87
N MET A 11 -6.79 -1.21 -5.91
CA MET A 11 -5.36 -1.36 -5.58
C MET A 11 -5.05 -1.22 -4.09
N SER A 12 -6.04 -0.97 -3.23
CA SER A 12 -5.85 -1.05 -1.78
C SER A 12 -5.35 -2.44 -1.39
N GLY A 13 -4.27 -2.51 -0.60
CA GLY A 13 -3.58 -3.74 -0.25
C GLY A 13 -2.50 -4.19 -1.25
N SER A 14 -2.34 -3.53 -2.40
CA SER A 14 -1.28 -3.87 -3.36
C SER A 14 0.11 -3.66 -2.76
N PRO A 15 1.05 -4.61 -2.92
CA PRO A 15 2.38 -4.50 -2.33
C PRO A 15 3.21 -3.42 -3.01
N ILE A 16 3.89 -2.61 -2.21
CA ILE A 16 4.91 -1.66 -2.67
C ILE A 16 6.25 -2.37 -2.62
N ILE A 17 6.90 -2.50 -3.79
CA ILE A 17 8.17 -3.21 -3.95
C ILE A 17 9.30 -2.22 -4.18
N GLN A 18 10.35 -2.30 -3.37
CA GLN A 18 11.60 -1.58 -3.57
C GLN A 18 12.78 -2.54 -3.41
N ASN A 19 13.73 -2.52 -4.35
CA ASN A 19 14.90 -3.41 -4.35
C ASN A 19 14.53 -4.91 -4.22
N GLY A 20 13.41 -5.32 -4.83
CA GLY A 20 12.92 -6.69 -4.77
C GLY A 20 12.31 -7.11 -3.42
N ARG A 21 12.04 -6.17 -2.51
CA ARG A 21 11.47 -6.43 -1.18
C ARG A 21 10.16 -5.65 -0.99
N ILE A 22 9.23 -6.25 -0.25
CA ILE A 22 8.00 -5.55 0.18
C ILE A 22 8.37 -4.55 1.27
N VAL A 23 8.04 -3.28 1.03
CA VAL A 23 8.26 -2.20 2.01
C VAL A 23 6.96 -1.67 2.60
N GLY A 24 5.81 -2.06 2.03
CA GLY A 24 4.51 -1.61 2.46
C GLY A 24 3.40 -2.02 1.51
N ALA A 25 2.23 -1.43 1.67
CA ALA A 25 1.08 -1.62 0.79
C ALA A 25 0.37 -0.29 0.51
N VAL A 26 -0.22 -0.17 -0.68
CA VAL A 26 -1.07 0.98 -1.06
C VAL A 26 -2.33 0.95 -0.20
N THR A 27 -2.75 2.11 0.31
CA THR A 27 -4.00 2.22 1.09
C THR A 27 -5.04 3.06 0.35
N HIS A 28 -4.68 4.29 -0.02
CA HIS A 28 -5.59 5.28 -0.60
C HIS A 28 -4.88 6.12 -1.66
N VAL A 29 -5.65 6.76 -2.53
CA VAL A 29 -5.19 7.68 -3.57
C VAL A 29 -5.48 9.13 -3.17
N LEU A 30 -4.69 10.09 -3.63
CA LEU A 30 -5.02 11.52 -3.47
C LEU A 30 -6.18 11.89 -4.42
N VAL A 31 -7.23 12.50 -3.87
CA VAL A 31 -8.45 12.84 -4.64
C VAL A 31 -8.17 13.76 -5.83
N ASN A 32 -7.22 14.69 -5.68
CA ASN A 32 -6.90 15.68 -6.71
C ASN A 32 -5.77 15.25 -7.65
N ASP A 33 -5.07 14.16 -7.36
CA ASP A 33 -3.97 13.65 -8.17
C ASP A 33 -3.88 12.12 -8.05
N PRO A 34 -4.41 11.37 -9.03
CA PRO A 34 -4.39 9.91 -8.99
C PRO A 34 -3.00 9.31 -9.16
N THR A 35 -1.98 10.09 -9.52
CA THR A 35 -0.60 9.58 -9.63
C THR A 35 0.07 9.42 -8.26
N GLN A 36 -0.51 10.02 -7.22
CA GLN A 36 -0.01 10.01 -5.85
C GLN A 36 -1.00 9.33 -4.91
N GLY A 37 -0.46 8.72 -3.85
CA GLY A 37 -1.28 8.05 -2.85
C GLY A 37 -0.55 7.85 -1.55
N TYR A 38 -1.24 7.18 -0.65
CA TYR A 38 -0.77 6.81 0.66
C TYR A 38 -0.44 5.32 0.69
N GLY A 39 0.64 4.99 1.40
CA GLY A 39 1.01 3.62 1.71
C GLY A 39 1.19 3.44 3.21
N ILE A 40 0.96 2.22 3.69
CA ILE A 40 1.32 1.81 5.04
C ILE A 40 2.65 1.05 4.99
N LEU A 41 3.53 1.28 5.98
CA LEU A 41 4.81 0.59 6.06
C LEU A 41 4.62 -0.87 6.48
N ALA A 42 5.47 -1.75 5.95
CA ALA A 42 5.49 -3.16 6.35
C ALA A 42 5.70 -3.35 7.86
N GLN A 43 6.47 -2.46 8.50
CA GLN A 43 6.64 -2.45 9.95
C GLN A 43 5.29 -2.28 10.68
N THR A 44 4.53 -1.24 10.33
CA THR A 44 3.22 -0.98 10.94
C THR A 44 2.26 -2.14 10.68
N MET A 45 2.29 -2.74 9.49
CA MET A 45 1.48 -3.93 9.18
C MET A 45 1.81 -5.10 10.12
N LEU A 46 3.09 -5.34 10.39
CA LEU A 46 3.53 -6.42 11.31
C LEU A 46 3.12 -6.14 12.76
N GLU A 47 3.29 -4.90 13.24
CA GLU A 47 2.87 -4.49 14.58
C GLU A 47 1.36 -4.72 14.78
N GLN A 48 0.54 -4.32 13.80
CA GLN A 48 -0.91 -4.54 13.85
C GLN A 48 -1.27 -6.02 13.79
N ALA A 49 -0.59 -6.81 12.95
CA ALA A 49 -0.84 -8.25 12.85
C ALA A 49 -0.51 -8.97 14.17
N ALA A 50 0.59 -8.59 14.83
CA ALA A 50 0.96 -9.13 16.14
C ALA A 50 -0.06 -8.75 17.22
N GLN A 51 -0.50 -7.48 17.26
CA GLN A 51 -1.54 -7.03 18.20
C GLN A 51 -2.86 -7.78 18.01
N SER A 52 -3.21 -8.10 16.76
CA SER A 52 -4.45 -8.82 16.42
C SER A 52 -4.40 -10.31 16.77
N ALA A 53 -3.21 -10.88 16.98
CA ALA A 53 -3.02 -12.29 17.30
C ALA A 53 -3.06 -12.58 18.81
N ASP A 54 -2.87 -11.56 19.65
CA ASP A 54 -2.91 -11.65 21.12
C ASP A 54 -4.31 -11.41 21.72
N THR A 55 -5.35 -11.22 20.89
CA THR A 55 -6.76 -11.09 21.27
C THR A 55 -7.57 -12.32 20.92
#